data_AF-A0A524B5E5-F1
#
_entry.id   AF-A0A524B5E5-F1
#
_cell.length_a   1.000
_cell.length_b   1.000
_cell.length_c   1.000
_cell.angle_alpha   90.00
_cell.angle_beta   90.00
_cell.angle_gamma   90.00
#
_symmetry.space_group_name_H-M   'P 1'
#
loop_
_entity.id
_entity.type
_entity.pdbx_description
1 polymer ?
#
loop_
_entity_poly.entity_id
_entity_poly.type
_entity_poly.pdbx_seq_one_letter_code
_entity_poly.pdbx_strand_id
1 'polypeptide(L)'
;MQSLAQPIHEKQRGMLPHLKAMRHVAESLDTSEHVEVVQNLRDVSDFIRLQLSPYLSARREIMYPVVDRIERANLATALLKRDHEEILRLTRQLDRMIAEMSWEPLMTSRTTHDVRQVVLALSSTISQHLAKEEDLVIPLLESRLSESEIGSMSRDLVVTAEHHH
;
A
#
# COMPACT_ATOMS: atom_id res chain seq x y z
N MET A 1 -14.21 24.92 3.28
CA MET A 1 -14.95 23.64 3.38
C MET A 1 -13.94 22.53 3.45
N GLN A 2 -13.99 21.67 4.47
CA GLN A 2 -13.21 20.42 4.46
C GLN A 2 -13.84 19.48 3.42
N SER A 3 -13.02 18.76 2.66
CA SER A 3 -13.51 17.74 1.71
C SER A 3 -14.28 16.66 2.48
N LEU A 4 -15.34 16.10 1.92
CA LEU A 4 -16.06 14.99 2.58
C LEU A 4 -15.30 13.67 2.46
N ALA A 5 -14.34 13.60 1.54
CA ALA A 5 -13.32 12.56 1.49
C ALA A 5 -12.15 12.86 2.45
N GLN A 6 -12.24 13.86 3.33
CA GLN A 6 -11.19 14.16 4.33
C GLN A 6 -10.71 12.91 5.10
N PRO A 7 -11.58 11.99 5.58
CA PRO A 7 -11.12 10.76 6.24
C PRO A 7 -10.30 9.84 5.32
N ILE A 8 -10.70 9.77 4.04
CA ILE A 8 -10.03 8.99 2.98
C ILE A 8 -8.62 9.57 2.76
N HIS A 9 -8.52 10.90 2.62
CA HIS A 9 -7.25 11.60 2.46
C HIS A 9 -6.35 11.51 3.71
N GLU A 10 -6.92 11.61 4.92
CA GLU A 10 -6.17 11.51 6.18
C GLU A 10 -5.55 10.13 6.36
N LYS A 11 -6.34 9.07 6.11
CA LYS A 11 -5.83 7.70 6.18
C LYS A 11 -4.70 7.49 5.18
N GLN A 12 -4.82 8.03 3.97
CA GLN A 12 -3.77 7.94 2.96
C GLN A 12 -2.51 8.71 3.33
N ARG A 13 -2.64 9.94 3.83
CA ARG A 13 -1.50 10.72 4.36
C ARG A 13 -0.78 9.98 5.49
N GLY A 14 -1.51 9.24 6.31
CA GLY A 14 -0.96 8.36 7.34
C GLY A 14 -0.03 7.26 6.80
N MET A 15 -0.13 6.89 5.51
CA MET A 15 0.75 5.88 4.89
C MET A 15 2.11 6.46 4.45
N LEU A 16 2.21 7.77 4.24
CA LEU A 16 3.40 8.42 3.69
C LEU A 16 4.66 8.24 4.55
N PRO A 17 4.61 8.33 5.90
CA PRO A 17 5.76 8.03 6.75
C PRO A 17 6.31 6.61 6.55
N HIS A 18 5.43 5.61 6.37
CA HIS A 18 5.85 4.23 6.12
C HIS A 18 6.56 4.09 4.78
N LEU A 19 6.06 4.75 3.72
CA LEU A 19 6.74 4.76 2.42
C LEU A 19 8.12 5.41 2.47
N LYS A 20 8.28 6.47 3.26
CA LYS A 20 9.58 7.09 3.52
C LYS A 20 10.51 6.13 4.26
N ALA A 21 10.00 5.45 5.29
CA ALA A 21 10.77 4.47 6.06
C ALA A 21 11.26 3.31 5.17
N MET A 22 10.42 2.80 4.27
CA MET A 22 10.81 1.75 3.31
C MET A 22 12.01 2.16 2.44
N ARG A 23 12.03 3.40 1.93
CA ARG A 23 13.17 3.90 1.15
C ARG A 23 14.42 4.00 2.00
N HIS A 24 14.29 4.47 3.24
CA HIS A 24 15.41 4.53 4.17
C HIS A 24 16.00 3.14 4.46
N VAL A 25 15.15 2.14 4.68
CA VAL A 25 15.58 0.74 4.84
C VAL A 25 16.38 0.27 3.62
N ALA A 26 15.92 0.58 2.40
CA ALA A 26 16.63 0.20 1.17
C ALA A 26 18.00 0.89 1.02
N GLU A 27 18.13 2.13 1.50
CA GLU A 27 19.36 2.93 1.48
C GLU A 27 20.36 2.48 2.56
N SER A 28 19.90 1.99 3.70
CA SER A 28 20.75 1.62 4.84
C SER A 28 21.28 0.18 4.80
N LEU A 29 20.84 -0.65 3.85
CA LEU A 29 21.16 -2.09 3.81
C LEU A 29 22.67 -2.42 3.81
N ASP A 30 23.51 -1.53 3.23
CA ASP A 30 24.96 -1.76 3.18
C ASP A 30 25.68 -1.41 4.50
N THR A 31 25.02 -0.65 5.37
CA THR A 31 25.62 -0.08 6.59
C THR A 31 25.02 -0.61 7.88
N SER A 32 23.80 -1.17 7.81
CA SER A 32 23.10 -1.74 8.96
C SER A 32 23.63 -3.14 9.31
N GLU A 33 23.53 -3.49 10.59
CA GLU A 33 23.84 -4.84 11.04
C GLU A 33 22.77 -5.84 10.54
N HIS A 34 23.17 -7.10 10.31
CA HIS A 34 22.27 -8.11 9.75
C HIS A 34 20.96 -8.27 10.54
N VAL A 35 21.02 -8.28 11.87
CA VAL A 35 19.85 -8.36 12.75
C VAL A 35 18.92 -7.16 12.57
N GLU A 36 19.48 -5.96 12.47
CA GLU A 36 18.73 -4.73 12.24
C GLU A 36 18.05 -4.75 10.86
N VAL A 37 18.75 -5.20 9.82
CA VAL A 37 18.17 -5.35 8.49
C VAL A 37 16.97 -6.31 8.52
N VAL A 38 17.13 -7.50 9.10
CA VAL A 38 16.02 -8.48 9.19
C VAL A 38 14.82 -7.88 9.92
N GLN A 39 15.04 -7.17 11.03
CA GLN A 39 13.96 -6.53 11.77
C GLN A 39 13.27 -5.42 10.95
N ASN A 40 14.05 -4.53 10.32
CA ASN A 40 13.50 -3.47 9.48
C ASN A 40 12.68 -4.02 8.31
N LEU A 41 13.10 -5.12 7.69
CA LEU A 41 12.34 -5.78 6.63
C LEU A 41 11.05 -6.41 7.15
N ARG A 42 11.05 -6.96 8.37
CA ARG A 42 9.83 -7.46 9.03
C ARG A 42 8.85 -6.32 9.29
N ASP A 43 9.34 -5.17 9.77
CA ASP A 43 8.49 -4.00 9.99
C ASP A 43 7.85 -3.50 8.68
N VAL A 44 8.57 -3.58 7.55
CA VAL A 44 8.01 -3.32 6.22
C VAL A 44 6.93 -4.32 5.85
N SER A 45 7.16 -5.62 6.07
CA SER A 45 6.16 -6.67 5.79
C SER A 45 4.92 -6.50 6.67
N ASP A 46 5.10 -6.21 7.96
CA ASP A 46 4.03 -6.00 8.94
C ASP A 46 3.21 -4.76 8.59
N PHE A 47 3.84 -3.65 8.19
CA PHE A 47 3.11 -2.50 7.65
C PHE A 47 2.21 -2.90 6.48
N ILE A 48 2.75 -3.65 5.51
CA ILE A 48 1.98 -4.04 4.33
C ILE A 48 0.83 -4.97 4.71
N ARG A 49 1.08 -5.96 5.55
CA ARG A 49 0.09 -6.97 5.92
C ARG A 49 -0.97 -6.45 6.88
N LEU A 50 -0.55 -5.71 7.90
CA LEU A 50 -1.40 -5.33 9.02
C LEU A 50 -2.03 -3.96 8.81
N GLN A 51 -1.59 -3.14 7.85
CA GLN A 51 -2.19 -1.81 7.65
C GLN A 51 -2.59 -1.58 6.21
N LEU A 52 -1.66 -1.77 5.26
CA LEU A 52 -1.93 -1.43 3.87
C LEU A 52 -2.91 -2.41 3.21
N SER A 53 -2.72 -3.71 3.36
CA SER A 53 -3.55 -4.73 2.70
C SER A 53 -5.02 -4.67 3.13
N PRO A 54 -5.35 -4.55 4.44
CA PRO A 54 -6.72 -4.31 4.91
C PRO A 54 -7.35 -3.07 4.27
N TYR A 55 -6.59 -1.97 4.22
CA TYR A 55 -7.04 -0.71 3.62
C TYR A 55 -7.31 -0.85 2.11
N LEU A 56 -6.42 -1.51 1.36
CA LEU A 56 -6.59 -1.74 -0.07
C LEU A 56 -7.76 -2.71 -0.35
N SER A 57 -7.98 -3.72 0.49
CA SER A 57 -9.13 -4.63 0.34
C SER A 57 -10.46 -3.90 0.54
N ALA A 58 -10.57 -3.09 1.60
CA ALA A 58 -11.77 -2.31 1.86
C ALA A 58 -12.12 -1.40 0.66
N ARG A 59 -11.12 -0.73 0.07
CA ARG A 59 -11.30 0.08 -1.14
C ARG A 59 -11.76 -0.74 -2.34
N ARG A 60 -11.17 -1.92 -2.54
CA ARG A 60 -11.57 -2.82 -3.62
C ARG A 60 -13.01 -3.30 -3.47
N GLU A 61 -13.46 -3.52 -2.25
CA GLU A 61 -14.80 -4.04 -1.95
C GLU A 61 -15.88 -2.96 -2.00
N ILE A 62 -15.56 -1.73 -1.57
CA ILE A 62 -16.55 -0.67 -1.40
C ILE A 62 -16.42 0.39 -2.50
N MET A 63 -15.22 0.90 -2.72
CA MET A 63 -14.98 2.06 -3.59
C MET A 63 -14.99 1.67 -5.07
N TYR A 64 -14.29 0.60 -5.44
CA TYR A 64 -14.14 0.22 -6.86
C TYR A 64 -15.47 -0.12 -7.56
N PRO A 65 -16.44 -0.81 -6.94
CA PRO A 65 -17.74 -1.03 -7.57
C PRO A 65 -18.51 0.25 -7.89
N VAL A 66 -18.27 1.34 -7.14
CA VAL A 66 -18.89 2.64 -7.40
C VAL A 66 -18.19 3.33 -8.58
N VAL A 67 -16.85 3.29 -8.62
CA VAL A 67 -16.07 3.79 -9.76
C VAL A 67 -16.46 3.08 -11.06
N ASP A 68 -16.55 1.76 -11.02
CA ASP A 68 -16.96 0.93 -12.17
C ASP A 68 -18.34 1.33 -12.70
N ARG A 69 -19.29 1.62 -11.79
CA ARG A 69 -20.64 2.09 -12.16
C ARG A 69 -20.62 3.47 -12.83
N ILE A 70 -19.73 4.36 -12.38
CA ILE A 70 -19.59 5.72 -12.92
C ILE A 70 -18.97 5.68 -14.32
N GLU A 71 -17.84 4.99 -14.47
CA GLU A 71 -17.03 4.99 -15.71
C GLU A 71 -17.57 4.07 -16.80
N ARG A 72 -18.39 3.06 -16.45
CA ARG A 72 -19.00 2.06 -17.36
C ARG A 72 -18.01 1.19 -18.16
N ALA A 73 -16.71 1.48 -18.12
CA ALA A 73 -15.66 0.75 -18.85
C ALA A 73 -14.68 -0.03 -17.94
N ASN A 74 -14.81 0.09 -16.62
CA ASN A 74 -14.04 -0.60 -15.56
C ASN A 74 -12.50 -0.51 -15.65
N LEU A 75 -11.96 0.26 -16.59
CA LEU A 75 -10.53 0.29 -16.91
C LEU A 75 -9.70 0.85 -15.74
N ALA A 76 -10.20 1.89 -15.08
CA ALA A 76 -9.53 2.50 -13.93
C ALA A 76 -9.34 1.50 -12.78
N THR A 77 -10.39 0.75 -12.43
CA THR A 77 -10.28 -0.23 -11.33
C THR A 77 -9.50 -1.47 -11.73
N ALA A 78 -9.49 -1.84 -13.02
CA ALA A 78 -8.64 -2.93 -13.52
C ALA A 78 -7.14 -2.61 -13.33
N LEU A 79 -6.72 -1.38 -13.63
CA LEU A 79 -5.34 -0.93 -13.39
C LEU A 79 -4.99 -0.94 -11.89
N LEU A 80 -5.90 -0.49 -11.03
CA LEU A 80 -5.71 -0.50 -9.58
C LEU A 80 -5.64 -1.92 -9.00
N LYS A 81 -6.48 -2.84 -9.49
CA LYS A 81 -6.43 -4.27 -9.12
C LYS A 81 -5.10 -4.90 -9.53
N ARG A 82 -4.57 -4.53 -10.70
CA ARG A 82 -3.25 -5.01 -11.15
C ARG A 82 -2.13 -4.51 -10.23
N ASP A 83 -2.19 -3.27 -9.75
CA ASP A 83 -1.23 -2.76 -8.75
C ASP A 83 -1.31 -3.58 -7.45
N HIS A 84 -2.53 -3.93 -6.98
CA HIS A 84 -2.70 -4.76 -5.77
C HIS A 84 -2.03 -6.13 -5.92
N GLU A 85 -2.22 -6.78 -7.07
CA GLU A 85 -1.57 -8.07 -7.35
C GLU A 85 -0.05 -7.97 -7.31
N GLU A 86 0.50 -6.88 -7.85
CA GLU A 86 1.95 -6.64 -7.87
C GLU A 86 2.50 -6.37 -6.47
N ILE A 87 1.81 -5.54 -5.67
CA ILE A 87 2.14 -5.33 -4.25
C ILE A 87 2.16 -6.67 -3.53
N LEU A 88 1.11 -7.50 -3.65
CA LEU A 88 1.05 -8.81 -3.01
C LEU A 88 2.16 -9.77 -3.50
N ARG A 89 2.51 -9.73 -4.79
CA ARG A 89 3.60 -10.53 -5.36
C ARG A 89 4.94 -10.15 -4.76
N LEU A 90 5.22 -8.85 -4.68
CA LEU A 90 6.46 -8.30 -4.12
C LEU A 90 6.53 -8.53 -2.60
N THR A 91 5.42 -8.41 -1.85
CA THR A 91 5.38 -8.72 -0.42
C THR A 91 5.71 -10.19 -0.16
N ARG A 92 5.13 -11.12 -0.94
CA ARG A 92 5.50 -12.54 -0.84
C ARG A 92 6.97 -12.80 -1.17
N GLN A 93 7.55 -12.01 -2.08
CA GLN A 93 8.97 -12.10 -2.40
C GLN A 93 9.84 -11.60 -1.24
N LEU A 94 9.47 -10.48 -0.63
CA LEU A 94 10.11 -9.95 0.58
C LEU A 94 10.04 -10.97 1.74
N ASP A 95 8.88 -11.54 2.00
CA ASP A 95 8.68 -12.53 3.08
C ASP A 95 9.60 -13.76 2.92
N ARG A 96 9.80 -14.22 1.68
CA ARG A 96 10.74 -15.32 1.40
C ARG A 96 12.18 -14.91 1.69
N MET A 97 12.59 -13.72 1.25
CA MET A 97 13.93 -13.20 1.52
C MET A 97 14.18 -13.05 3.03
N ILE A 98 13.20 -12.55 3.79
CA ILE A 98 13.28 -12.45 5.26
C ILE A 98 13.45 -13.84 5.88
N ALA A 99 12.69 -14.83 5.41
CA ALA A 99 12.77 -16.20 5.91
C ALA A 99 14.15 -16.82 5.64
N GLU A 100 14.68 -16.66 4.42
CA GLU A 100 16.01 -17.14 4.03
C GLU A 100 17.12 -16.49 4.87
N MET A 101 17.07 -15.16 5.02
CA MET A 101 18.02 -14.40 5.84
C MET A 101 17.98 -14.77 7.32
N SER A 102 16.82 -15.22 7.84
CA SER A 102 16.70 -15.62 9.25
C SER A 102 17.54 -16.87 9.59
N TRP A 103 18.00 -17.63 8.59
CA TRP A 103 18.84 -18.82 8.78
C TRP A 103 20.31 -18.59 8.41
N GLU A 104 20.62 -17.48 7.73
CA GLU A 104 21.97 -17.15 7.29
C GLU A 104 22.68 -16.23 8.30
N PRO A 105 23.99 -16.42 8.55
CA PRO A 105 24.71 -15.59 9.51
C PRO A 105 24.97 -14.16 9.00
N LEU A 106 25.06 -13.95 7.68
CA LEU A 106 25.39 -12.67 7.05
C LEU A 106 24.79 -12.56 5.64
N MET A 107 24.46 -11.34 5.21
CA MET A 107 24.02 -11.07 3.84
C MET A 107 25.20 -11.02 2.87
N THR A 108 25.00 -11.60 1.68
CA THR A 108 25.90 -11.38 0.54
C THR A 108 25.56 -10.08 -0.18
N SER A 109 26.51 -9.50 -0.94
CA SER A 109 26.24 -8.31 -1.77
C SER A 109 25.11 -8.54 -2.78
N ARG A 110 24.93 -9.79 -3.25
CA ARG A 110 23.80 -10.16 -4.12
C ARG A 110 22.49 -10.10 -3.37
N THR A 111 22.41 -10.72 -2.18
CA THR A 111 21.23 -10.68 -1.31
C THR A 111 20.85 -9.23 -1.00
N THR A 112 21.83 -8.39 -0.64
CA THR A 112 21.61 -6.97 -0.37
C THR A 112 21.05 -6.23 -1.58
N HIS A 113 21.59 -6.47 -2.77
CA HIS A 113 21.07 -5.88 -4.00
C HIS A 113 19.62 -6.32 -4.28
N ASP A 114 19.33 -7.61 -4.18
CA ASP A 114 18.00 -8.16 -4.49
C ASP A 114 16.94 -7.65 -3.51
N VAL A 115 17.26 -7.58 -2.21
CA VAL A 115 16.40 -6.98 -1.18
C VAL A 115 16.14 -5.51 -1.48
N ARG A 116 17.19 -4.74 -1.83
CA ARG A 116 17.06 -3.32 -2.21
C ARG A 116 16.05 -3.14 -3.33
N GLN A 117 16.18 -3.94 -4.39
CA GLN A 117 15.28 -3.85 -5.54
C GLN A 117 13.83 -4.13 -5.15
N VAL A 118 13.58 -5.16 -4.34
CA VAL A 118 12.22 -5.50 -3.88
C VAL A 118 11.61 -4.39 -3.02
N VAL A 119 12.36 -3.85 -2.05
CA VAL A 119 11.86 -2.79 -1.16
C VAL A 119 11.58 -1.50 -1.93
N LEU A 120 12.46 -1.11 -2.86
CA LEU A 120 12.23 0.07 -3.71
C LEU A 120 11.06 -0.13 -4.67
N ALA A 121 10.91 -1.32 -5.26
CA ALA A 121 9.78 -1.66 -6.11
C ALA A 121 8.46 -1.60 -5.33
N LEU A 122 8.42 -2.14 -4.10
CA LEU A 122 7.26 -2.02 -3.22
C LEU A 122 6.93 -0.56 -2.92
N SER A 123 7.90 0.21 -2.44
CA SER A 123 7.71 1.62 -2.07
C SER A 123 7.17 2.43 -3.26
N SER A 124 7.74 2.23 -4.45
CA SER A 124 7.34 2.94 -5.66
C SER A 124 5.95 2.52 -6.14
N THR A 125 5.66 1.21 -6.16
CA THR A 125 4.36 0.69 -6.60
C THR A 125 3.23 1.16 -5.68
N ILE A 126 3.44 1.12 -4.36
CA ILE A 126 2.45 1.60 -3.39
C ILE A 126 2.26 3.11 -3.54
N SER A 127 3.34 3.87 -3.65
CA SER A 127 3.26 5.33 -3.83
C SER A 127 2.49 5.71 -5.09
N GLN A 128 2.73 5.01 -6.20
CA GLN A 128 2.01 5.22 -7.46
C GLN A 128 0.53 4.83 -7.35
N HIS A 129 0.24 3.71 -6.70
CA HIS A 129 -1.14 3.27 -6.47
C HIS A 129 -1.95 4.31 -5.70
N LEU A 130 -1.40 4.78 -4.57
CA LEU A 130 -2.04 5.81 -3.75
C LEU A 130 -2.22 7.12 -4.51
N ALA A 131 -1.22 7.54 -5.30
CA ALA A 131 -1.33 8.73 -6.14
C ALA A 131 -2.44 8.62 -7.19
N LYS A 132 -2.59 7.47 -7.86
CA LYS A 132 -3.70 7.24 -8.80
C LYS A 132 -5.06 7.40 -8.11
N GLU A 133 -5.20 6.89 -6.89
CA GLU A 133 -6.44 7.05 -6.13
C GLU A 133 -6.68 8.51 -5.72
N GLU A 134 -5.65 9.21 -5.23
CA GLU A 134 -5.73 10.61 -4.81
C GLU A 134 -6.05 11.56 -5.96
N ASP A 135 -5.36 11.39 -7.08
CA ASP A 135 -5.36 12.37 -8.16
C ASP A 135 -6.49 12.14 -9.15
N LEU A 136 -6.99 10.89 -9.25
CA LEU A 136 -7.97 10.50 -10.28
C LEU A 136 -9.26 9.95 -9.68
N VAL A 137 -9.16 8.99 -8.75
CA VAL A 137 -10.34 8.27 -8.28
C VAL A 137 -11.16 9.10 -7.30
N ILE A 138 -10.53 9.68 -6.29
CA ILE A 138 -11.23 10.48 -5.27
C ILE A 138 -11.89 11.71 -5.91
N PRO A 139 -11.22 12.51 -6.77
CA PRO A 139 -11.86 13.63 -7.45
C PRO A 139 -13.04 13.21 -8.34
N LEU A 140 -12.94 12.05 -9.00
CA LEU A 140 -14.06 11.50 -9.77
C LEU A 140 -15.26 11.24 -8.85
N LEU A 141 -15.05 10.57 -7.71
CA LEU A 141 -16.11 10.29 -6.74
C LEU A 141 -16.72 11.58 -6.19
N GLU A 142 -15.90 12.55 -5.80
CA GLU A 142 -16.34 13.85 -5.32
C GLU A 142 -17.16 14.63 -6.36
N SER A 143 -16.84 14.48 -7.65
CA SER A 143 -17.58 15.15 -8.73
C SER A 143 -18.91 14.48 -9.11
N ARG A 144 -19.14 13.23 -8.69
CA ARG A 144 -20.27 12.40 -9.15
C ARG A 144 -21.23 11.98 -8.04
N LEU A 145 -20.76 11.93 -6.80
CA LEU A 145 -21.56 11.49 -5.66
C LEU A 145 -22.04 12.69 -4.85
N SER A 146 -23.20 12.53 -4.22
CA SER A 146 -23.69 13.47 -3.21
C SER A 146 -22.85 13.41 -1.94
N GLU A 147 -22.94 14.46 -1.14
CA GLU A 147 -22.26 14.55 0.16
C GLU A 147 -22.60 13.38 1.09
N SER A 148 -23.86 12.94 1.08
CA SER A 148 -24.35 11.81 1.88
C SER A 148 -23.71 10.49 1.45
N GLU A 149 -23.58 10.27 0.15
CA GLU A 149 -22.98 9.06 -0.43
C GLU A 149 -21.49 8.96 -0.10
N ILE A 150 -20.74 10.07 -0.24
CA ILE A 150 -19.31 10.12 0.12
C ILE A 150 -19.12 9.88 1.62
N GLY A 151 -19.97 10.51 2.45
CA GLY A 151 -19.93 10.32 3.90
C GLY A 151 -20.23 8.88 4.33
N SER A 152 -21.18 8.19 3.67
CA SER A 152 -21.44 6.77 3.92
C SER A 152 -20.26 5.90 3.50
N MET A 153 -19.79 6.07 2.26
CA MET A 153 -18.65 5.32 1.74
C MET A 153 -17.42 5.46 2.63
N SER A 154 -17.12 6.68 3.10
CA SER A 154 -15.96 6.94 3.95
C SER A 154 -16.05 6.21 5.29
N ARG A 155 -17.25 6.11 5.89
CA ARG A 155 -17.46 5.32 7.12
C ARG A 155 -17.31 3.83 6.86
N ASP A 156 -17.93 3.33 5.79
CA ASP A 156 -17.88 1.91 5.44
C ASP A 156 -16.44 1.46 5.18
N LEU A 157 -15.63 2.30 4.51
CA LEU A 157 -14.21 2.03 4.27
C LEU A 157 -13.40 1.88 5.56
N VAL A 158 -13.65 2.74 6.56
CA VAL A 158 -12.97 2.67 7.87
C VAL A 158 -13.34 1.37 8.57
N VAL A 159 -14.65 1.09 8.66
CA VAL A 159 -15.16 -0.11 9.33
C VAL A 159 -14.60 -1.37 8.67
N THR A 160 -14.69 -1.49 7.35
CA THR A 160 -14.20 -2.69 6.64
C THR A 160 -12.69 -2.86 6.77
N ALA A 161 -11.90 -1.79 6.70
CA ALA A 161 -10.46 -1.88 6.89
C ALA A 161 -10.08 -2.41 8.28
N GLU A 162 -10.84 -2.05 9.32
CA GLU A 162 -10.61 -2.52 10.69
C GLU A 162 -11.00 -4.00 10.89
N HIS A 163 -12.00 -4.50 10.16
CA HIS A 163 -12.43 -5.91 10.23
C HIS A 163 -11.49 -6.89 9.51
N HIS A 164 -10.57 -6.39 8.68
CA HIS A 164 -9.57 -7.20 8.00
C HIS A 164 -8.27 -7.40 8.81
N HIS A 165 -8.25 -7.01 10.10
CA HIS A 165 -7.14 -7.25 11.03
C HIS A 165 -7.25 -8.59 11.76
#